data_AF-A0A9N9NUI8-F1
#
_entry.id   AF-A0A9N9NUI8-F1
#
_cell.length_a   1.000
_cell.length_b   1.000
_cell.length_c   1.000
_cell.angle_alpha   90.00
_cell.angle_beta   90.00
_cell.angle_gamma   90.00
#
_symmetry.space_group_name_H-M   'P 1'
#
loop_
_entity.id
_entity.type
_entity.pdbx_description
1 polymer ?
#
loop_
_entity_poly.entity_id
_entity_poly.type
_entity_poly.pdbx_seq_one_letter_code
_entity_poly.pdbx_strand_id
1 'polypeptide(L)' 'GWISPNIISFLGITCYYIDADWKVQDVFLDFISFTGSHSGENIANAFSQSL' A
#
# COMPACT_ATOMS: atom_id res chain seq x y z
N GLY A 1 5.97 -0.53 16.85
CA GLY A 1 5.60 -0.96 15.48
C GLY A 1 5.76 -2.46 15.39
N TRP A 2 4.89 -3.13 14.63
CA TRP A 2 5.08 -4.54 14.30
C TRP A 2 6.26 -4.69 13.31
N ILE A 3 6.91 -5.85 13.28
CA ILE A 3 7.92 -6.24 12.28
C ILE A 3 7.62 -7.69 11.91
N SER A 4 7.67 -8.02 10.63
CA SER A 4 7.55 -9.42 10.22
C SER A 4 8.74 -10.26 10.73
N PRO A 5 8.55 -11.55 11.03
CA PRO A 5 9.65 -12.42 11.47
C PRO A 5 10.80 -12.54 10.46
N ASN A 6 10.49 -12.35 9.17
CA ASN A 6 11.44 -12.36 8.07
C ASN A 6 11.94 -10.95 7.68
N ILE A 7 11.54 -9.91 8.42
CA ILE A 7 11.95 -8.49 8.23
C ILE A 7 11.55 -7.92 6.85
N ILE A 8 10.68 -8.63 6.13
CA ILE A 8 10.11 -8.22 4.86
C ILE A 8 8.65 -7.83 5.08
N SER A 9 8.32 -6.60 4.73
CA SER A 9 6.98 -6.02 4.80
C SER A 9 6.43 -5.91 3.39
N PHE A 10 5.12 -6.11 3.23
CA PHE A 10 4.42 -5.94 1.97
C PHE A 10 3.29 -4.91 2.11
N LEU A 11 3.13 -4.04 1.11
CA LEU A 11 2.09 -3.03 1.00
C LEU A 11 1.39 -3.17 -0.36
N GLY A 12 0.13 -3.60 -0.35
CA GLY A 12 -0.73 -3.55 -1.53
C GLY A 12 -1.53 -2.24 -1.53
N ILE A 13 -1.58 -1.57 -2.68
CA ILE A 13 -2.32 -0.31 -2.85
C ILE A 13 -3.44 -0.55 -3.86
N THR A 14 -4.68 -0.40 -3.41
CA THR A 14 -5.88 -0.48 -4.26
C THR A 14 -6.65 0.82 -4.16
N CYS A 15 -6.91 1.46 -5.30
CA CYS A 15 -7.78 2.61 -5.40
C CYS A 15 -9.22 2.15 -5.59
N TYR A 16 -10.14 2.72 -4.82
CA TYR A 16 -11.57 2.57 -5.02
C TYR A 16 -12.15 3.93 -5.39
N TYR A 17 -12.94 3.97 -6.46
CA TYR A 17 -13.62 5.19 -6.88
C TYR A 17 -15.01 4.87 -7.46
N ILE A 18 -15.85 5.89 -7.56
CA ILE A 18 -17.15 5.79 -8.22
C ILE A 18 -17.00 6.43 -9.61
N ASP A 19 -17.39 5.71 -10.65
CA ASP A 19 -17.33 6.21 -12.02
C ASP A 19 -18.54 7.09 -12.41
N ALA A 20 -18.56 7.57 -13.65
CA ALA A 20 -19.63 8.41 -14.18
C ALA A 20 -21.01 7.72 -14.22
N ASP A 21 -21.03 6.37 -14.20
CA ASP A 21 -22.25 5.56 -14.18
C ASP A 21 -22.69 5.21 -12.74
N TRP A 22 -22.10 5.86 -11.73
CA TRP A 22 -22.34 5.58 -10.31
C TRP A 22 -21.98 4.15 -9.88
N LYS A 23 -21.06 3.51 -10.57
CA LYS A 23 -20.58 2.17 -10.21
C LYS A 23 -19.30 2.28 -9.40
N VAL A 24 -19.20 1.44 -8.38
CA VAL A 24 -17.95 1.25 -7.64
C VAL A 24 -16.97 0.52 -8.54
N GLN A 25 -15.81 1.11 -8.71
CA GLN A 25 -14.66 0.54 -9.41
C GLN A 25 -13.52 0.34 -8.43
N ASP A 26 -12.69 -0.65 -8.69
CA ASP A 26 -11.43 -0.87 -8.01
C ASP A 26 -10.29 -1.02 -9.02
N VAL A 27 -9.15 -0.42 -8.69
CA VAL A 27 -7.93 -0.51 -9.49
C VAL A 27 -6.79 -0.84 -8.55
N PHE A 28 -6.13 -1.96 -8.82
CA PHE A 28 -4.88 -2.30 -8.17
C PHE A 28 -3.76 -1.40 -8.72
N LEU A 29 -3.22 -0.53 -7.86
CA LEU A 29 -2.21 0.46 -8.26
C LEU A 29 -0.80 -0.12 -8.17
N ASP A 30 -0.44 -0.71 -7.02
CA ASP A 30 0.93 -1.18 -6.79
C ASP A 30 1.02 -2.26 -5.69
N PHE A 31 2.14 -2.99 -5.70
CA PHE A 31 2.52 -3.98 -4.70
C PHE A 31 3.99 -3.84 -4.32
N ILE A 32 4.24 -3.29 -3.13
CA ILE A 32 5.58 -2.88 -2.70
C ILE A 32 6.05 -3.82 -1.60
N SER A 33 7.29 -4.30 -1.72
CA SER A 33 8.01 -4.90 -0.60
C SER A 33 8.99 -3.89 -0.01
N PHE A 34 9.02 -3.73 1.31
CA PHE A 34 9.99 -2.89 2.00
C PHE A 34 10.50 -3.58 3.27
N THR A 35 11.69 -3.18 3.73
CA THR A 35 12.29 -3.74 4.95
C THR A 35 12.11 -2.81 6.13
N GLY A 36 12.04 -3.38 7.33
CA GLY A 36 11.95 -2.62 8.58
C GLY A 36 10.55 -2.64 9.19
N SER A 37 10.37 -1.88 10.27
CA SER A 37 9.12 -1.92 11.02
C SER A 37 7.93 -1.38 10.24
N HIS A 38 6.74 -1.87 10.55
CA HIS A 38 5.46 -1.33 10.09
C HIS A 38 5.09 -0.06 10.87
N SER A 39 6.02 0.90 10.93
CA SER A 39 5.75 2.24 11.46
C SER A 39 4.97 3.05 10.43
N GLY A 40 4.19 4.02 10.91
CA GLY A 40 3.49 4.95 10.02
C GLY A 40 4.45 5.68 9.07
N GLU A 41 5.62 6.07 9.57
CA GLU A 41 6.68 6.71 8.77
C GLU A 41 7.18 5.81 7.63
N ASN A 42 7.48 4.54 7.91
CA ASN A 42 7.95 3.61 6.87
C ASN A 42 6.87 3.33 5.83
N ILE A 43 5.62 3.18 6.26
CA ILE A 43 4.47 2.98 5.36
C ILE A 43 4.26 4.23 4.49
N ALA A 44 4.32 5.44 5.07
CA ALA A 44 4.19 6.70 4.34
C ALA A 44 5.31 6.89 3.32
N ASN A 45 6.56 6.58 3.69
CA ASN A 45 7.70 6.63 2.78
C ASN A 45 7.56 5.61 1.64
N ALA A 46 7.16 4.37 1.94
CA ALA A 46 6.91 3.35 0.92
C ALA A 46 5.77 3.76 -0.02
N PHE A 47 4.68 4.32 0.51
CA PHE A 47 3.57 4.85 -0.29
C PHE A 47 4.00 6.04 -1.16
N SER A 48 4.79 6.98 -0.64
CA SER A 48 5.25 8.15 -1.41
C SER A 48 6.21 7.77 -2.55
N GLN A 49 6.79 6.57 -2.52
CA GLN A 49 7.66 6.03 -3.56
C GLN A 49 6.91 5.07 -4.50
N SER A 50 5.61 4.86 -4.27
CA SER A 50 4.73 4.04 -5.11
C SER A 50 4.29 4.79 -6.37
N LEU A 51 3.73 4.03 -7.33
CA LEU A 51 3.27 4.51 -8.64
C LEU A 51 1.98 5.34 -8.60
#